data_AF-A0A936KSG9-F1
#
_entry.id   AF-A0A936KSG9-F1
#
_cell.length_a   1.000
_cell.length_b   1.000
_cell.length_c   1.000
_cell.angle_alpha   90.00
_cell.angle_beta   90.00
_cell.angle_gamma   90.00
#
_symmetry.space_group_name_H-M   'P 1'
#
loop_
_entity.id
_entity.type
_entity.pdbx_description
1 polymer ?
#
loop_
_entity_poly.entity_id
_entity_poly.type
_entity_poly.pdbx_seq_one_letter_code
_entity_poly.pdbx_strand_id
1 'polypeptide(L)'
;MEYSIIGHLHIMLALIAIMITLIVGRWLNFKGILHKVAMPLMILGTIVLNLGVWGVVTPLEPVAHMVIYVGATPSMVAALLLLIWEWGQLIHEGTAHIQKPTFGQKLSAMVRDPLRFGPLWQMLFMNFTTSGIGIFMAIKLDEIFRVWPAREERIELTGHWHALSAIIATIILLYYGDILGLKGKVRQLYGWSIIILSDIALAAVTVFEMKRLFITEAEQQPLVNGLMYAIDFGLGMLLVLLATVMVWRLIDLFKPKGRWTDEANQDLSEEVMK
;
A
#
# COMPACT_ATOMS: atom_id res chain seq x y z
N MET A 1 15.80 -18.15 18.88
CA MET A 1 15.86 -18.32 17.41
C MET A 1 14.53 -17.93 16.78
N GLU A 2 13.39 -18.38 17.32
CA GLU A 2 12.04 -17.98 16.86
C GLU A 2 11.76 -16.46 16.96
N TYR A 3 12.09 -15.82 18.09
CA TYR A 3 11.95 -14.36 18.26
C TYR A 3 12.73 -13.52 17.23
N SER A 4 13.89 -14.02 16.77
CA SER A 4 14.71 -13.35 15.76
C SER A 4 14.08 -13.36 14.37
N ILE A 5 13.28 -14.39 14.04
CA ILE A 5 12.57 -14.49 12.76
C ILE A 5 11.37 -13.54 12.74
N ILE A 6 10.65 -13.45 13.86
CA ILE A 6 9.48 -12.57 14.01
C ILE A 6 9.88 -11.09 13.92
N GLY A 7 10.93 -10.68 14.65
CA GLY A 7 11.45 -9.31 14.59
C GLY A 7 12.00 -8.95 13.20
N HIS A 8 12.60 -9.90 12.49
CA HIS A 8 13.17 -9.69 11.16
C HIS A 8 12.10 -9.37 10.09
N LEU A 9 10.94 -10.02 10.15
CA LEU A 9 9.87 -9.77 9.18
C LEU A 9 9.22 -8.39 9.36
N HIS A 10 9.03 -7.94 10.61
CA HIS A 10 8.43 -6.63 10.91
C HIS A 10 9.26 -5.47 10.36
N ILE A 11 10.58 -5.52 10.52
CA ILE A 11 11.46 -4.44 10.08
C ILE A 11 11.61 -4.40 8.56
N MET A 12 11.66 -5.55 7.90
CA MET A 12 11.83 -5.59 6.45
C MET A 12 10.65 -4.92 5.75
N LEU A 13 9.41 -5.33 6.04
CA LEU A 13 8.25 -4.77 5.36
C LEU A 13 7.98 -3.32 5.77
N ALA A 14 8.18 -2.95 7.05
CA ALA A 14 8.02 -1.57 7.49
C ALA A 14 9.04 -0.63 6.84
N LEU A 15 10.32 -1.03 6.73
CA LEU A 15 11.33 -0.24 6.03
C LEU A 15 11.05 -0.16 4.54
N ILE A 16 10.58 -1.24 3.90
CA ILE A 16 10.15 -1.19 2.50
C ILE A 16 8.97 -0.23 2.32
N ALA A 17 7.99 -0.23 3.23
CA ALA A 17 6.87 0.71 3.21
C ALA A 17 7.32 2.18 3.36
N ILE A 18 8.30 2.45 4.22
CA ILE A 18 8.92 3.77 4.35
C ILE A 18 9.63 4.14 3.04
N MET A 19 10.44 3.23 2.49
CA MET A 19 11.19 3.47 1.26
C MET A 19 10.27 3.73 0.06
N ILE A 20 9.20 2.96 -0.11
CA ILE A 20 8.25 3.19 -1.20
C ILE A 20 7.52 4.52 -1.03
N THR A 21 7.23 4.94 0.22
CA THR A 21 6.66 6.27 0.50
C THR A 21 7.61 7.39 0.07
N LEU A 22 8.92 7.24 0.32
CA LEU A 22 9.93 8.20 -0.13
C LEU A 22 10.09 8.21 -1.65
N ILE A 23 10.05 7.04 -2.30
CA ILE A 23 10.08 6.91 -3.77
C ILE A 23 8.87 7.63 -4.37
N VAL A 24 7.67 7.37 -3.87
CA VAL A 24 6.44 8.03 -4.31
C VAL A 24 6.51 9.53 -4.07
N GLY A 25 6.97 9.97 -2.90
CA GLY A 25 7.16 11.39 -2.59
C GLY A 25 8.13 12.08 -3.56
N ARG A 26 9.23 11.41 -3.94
CA ARG A 26 10.16 11.93 -4.95
C ARG A 26 9.52 11.97 -6.34
N TRP A 27 8.87 10.90 -6.75
CA TRP A 27 8.21 10.79 -8.05
C TRP A 27 7.12 11.84 -8.25
N LEU A 28 6.33 12.13 -7.21
CA LEU A 28 5.31 13.18 -7.23
C LEU A 28 5.89 14.59 -6.99
N ASN A 29 7.21 14.73 -6.87
CA ASN A 29 7.88 16.01 -6.59
C ASN A 29 7.35 16.71 -5.32
N PHE A 30 7.17 15.94 -4.24
CA PHE A 30 6.64 16.42 -2.97
C PHE A 30 7.51 17.55 -2.40
N LYS A 31 6.90 18.72 -2.17
CA LYS A 31 7.62 19.94 -1.75
C LYS A 31 6.75 20.89 -0.93
N GLY A 32 7.41 21.89 -0.34
CA GLY A 32 6.76 22.91 0.47
C GLY A 32 6.73 22.58 1.96
N ILE A 33 5.80 23.21 2.70
CA ILE A 33 5.76 23.15 4.17
C ILE A 33 5.41 21.73 4.63
N LEU A 34 4.44 21.08 3.99
CA LEU A 34 4.04 19.71 4.34
C LEU A 34 5.21 18.73 4.20
N HIS A 35 6.02 18.86 3.14
CA HIS A 35 7.24 18.07 2.97
C HIS A 35 8.26 18.34 4.09
N LYS A 36 8.51 19.60 4.44
CA LYS A 36 9.43 19.98 5.52
C LYS A 36 9.03 19.44 6.89
N VAL A 37 7.73 19.23 7.13
CA VAL A 37 7.22 18.60 8.36
C VAL A 37 7.24 17.06 8.26
N ALA A 38 6.89 16.52 7.09
CA ALA A 38 6.84 15.06 6.86
C ALA A 38 8.23 14.41 7.02
N MET A 39 9.30 15.04 6.55
CA MET A 39 10.64 14.42 6.59
C MET A 39 11.15 14.15 8.02
N PRO A 40 11.14 15.12 8.96
CA PRO A 40 11.49 14.86 10.35
C PRO A 40 10.62 13.78 11.00
N LEU A 41 9.31 13.78 10.72
CA LEU A 41 8.39 12.77 11.25
C LEU A 41 8.71 11.36 10.72
N MET A 42 9.02 11.24 9.43
CA MET A 42 9.44 9.98 8.82
C MET A 42 10.75 9.47 9.43
N ILE A 43 11.74 10.35 9.62
CA ILE A 43 13.02 10.01 10.25
C ILE A 43 12.81 9.55 11.70
N LEU A 44 12.08 10.33 12.50
CA LEU A 44 11.78 10.01 13.88
C LEU A 44 11.04 8.66 13.98
N GLY A 45 10.00 8.47 13.16
CA GLY A 45 9.23 7.24 13.16
C GLY A 45 10.07 6.02 12.78
N THR A 46 10.94 6.16 11.77
CA THR A 46 11.89 5.11 11.36
C THR A 46 12.86 4.74 12.48
N ILE A 47 13.42 5.74 13.19
CA ILE A 47 14.34 5.50 14.31
C ILE A 47 13.64 4.74 15.44
N VAL A 48 12.45 5.18 15.85
CA VAL A 48 11.70 4.57 16.94
C VAL A 48 11.22 3.16 16.57
N LEU A 49 10.73 2.97 15.34
CA LEU A 49 10.38 1.65 14.80
C LEU A 49 11.56 0.69 14.87
N ASN A 50 12.73 1.13 14.41
CA ASN A 50 13.94 0.32 14.44
C ASN A 50 14.32 -0.05 15.88
N LEU A 51 14.30 0.89 16.82
CA LEU A 51 14.55 0.57 18.24
C LEU A 51 13.57 -0.46 18.80
N GLY A 52 12.28 -0.35 18.46
CA GLY A 52 11.25 -1.30 18.87
C GLY A 52 11.52 -2.71 18.35
N VAL A 53 11.93 -2.86 17.09
CA VAL A 53 12.27 -4.17 16.49
C VAL A 53 13.38 -4.88 17.25
N TRP A 54 14.43 -4.15 17.65
CA TRP A 54 15.53 -4.74 18.43
C TRP A 54 15.05 -5.21 19.80
N GLY A 55 13.98 -4.63 20.33
CA GLY A 55 13.31 -5.12 21.54
C GLY A 55 12.57 -6.44 21.33
N VAL A 56 12.04 -6.73 20.13
CA VAL A 56 11.26 -7.95 19.83
C VAL A 56 12.11 -9.21 19.95
N VAL A 57 13.42 -9.11 19.71
CA VAL A 57 14.35 -10.25 19.83
C VAL A 57 14.82 -10.51 21.26
N THR A 58 14.20 -9.87 22.25
CA THR A 58 14.52 -9.97 23.68
C THR A 58 13.27 -10.35 24.49
N PRO A 59 13.39 -10.69 25.79
CA PRO A 59 12.23 -10.89 26.68
C PRO A 59 11.30 -9.67 26.83
N LEU A 60 11.63 -8.53 26.21
CA LEU A 60 10.82 -7.31 26.18
C LEU A 60 9.76 -7.31 25.06
N GLU A 61 9.52 -8.44 24.39
CA GLU A 61 8.57 -8.58 23.27
C GLU A 61 7.24 -7.81 23.44
N PRO A 62 6.53 -7.86 24.60
CA PRO A 62 5.27 -7.13 24.74
C PRO A 62 5.44 -5.61 24.68
N VAL A 63 6.52 -5.10 25.29
CA VAL A 63 6.85 -3.66 25.29
C VAL A 63 7.37 -3.24 23.91
N ALA A 64 8.11 -4.13 23.25
CA ALA A 64 8.69 -3.90 21.93
C ALA A 64 7.61 -3.62 20.88
N HIS A 65 6.50 -4.36 20.87
CA HIS A 65 5.38 -4.09 19.98
C HIS A 65 4.74 -2.71 20.26
N MET A 66 4.60 -2.32 21.53
CA MET A 66 4.12 -0.97 21.87
C MET A 66 5.04 0.13 21.32
N VAL A 67 6.37 -0.05 21.43
CA VAL A 67 7.36 0.89 20.88
C VAL A 67 7.26 0.96 19.35
N ILE A 68 7.10 -0.19 18.67
CA ILE A 68 6.90 -0.26 17.22
C ILE A 68 5.68 0.56 16.81
N TYR A 69 4.54 0.43 17.51
CA TYR A 69 3.33 1.19 17.18
C TYR A 69 3.48 2.70 17.40
N VAL A 70 4.09 3.09 18.53
CA VAL A 70 4.41 4.49 18.80
C VAL A 70 5.36 5.04 17.74
N GLY A 71 6.33 4.25 17.30
CA GLY A 71 7.26 4.62 16.23
C GLY A 71 6.61 4.70 14.84
N ALA A 72 5.63 3.84 14.54
CA ALA A 72 4.94 3.88 13.25
C ALA A 72 4.08 5.14 13.10
N THR A 73 3.56 5.68 14.21
CA THR A 73 2.63 6.82 14.20
C THR A 73 3.21 8.07 13.51
N PRO A 74 4.42 8.57 13.83
CA PRO A 74 5.06 9.66 13.08
C PRO A 74 5.19 9.39 11.58
N SER A 75 5.59 8.18 11.18
CA SER A 75 5.73 7.81 9.76
C SER A 75 4.37 7.78 9.04
N MET A 76 3.31 7.32 9.71
CA MET A 76 1.95 7.37 9.18
C MET A 76 1.45 8.81 9.01
N VAL A 77 1.77 9.71 9.95
CA VAL A 77 1.47 11.14 9.80
C VAL A 77 2.24 11.73 8.63
N ALA A 78 3.52 11.39 8.45
CA ALA A 78 4.30 11.84 7.30
C ALA A 78 3.69 11.39 5.96
N ALA A 79 3.25 10.13 5.86
CA ALA A 79 2.54 9.62 4.69
C ALA A 79 1.18 10.32 4.46
N LEU A 80 0.45 10.64 5.53
CA LEU A 80 -0.79 11.41 5.45
C LEU A 80 -0.54 12.83 4.89
N LEU A 81 0.55 13.49 5.27
CA LEU A 81 0.89 14.82 4.73
C LEU A 81 1.18 14.77 3.23
N LEU A 82 1.83 13.70 2.74
CA LEU A 82 2.04 13.47 1.31
C LEU A 82 0.70 13.29 0.58
N LEU A 83 -0.20 12.48 1.15
CA LEU A 83 -1.53 12.24 0.59
C LEU A 83 -2.35 13.53 0.49
N ILE A 84 -2.42 14.32 1.57
CA ILE A 84 -3.13 15.60 1.61
C ILE A 84 -2.59 16.55 0.54
N TRP A 85 -1.26 16.62 0.43
CA TRP A 85 -0.61 17.50 -0.52
C TRP A 85 -0.96 17.16 -1.98
N GLU A 86 -0.80 15.89 -2.36
CA GLU A 86 -0.98 15.47 -3.75
C GLU A 86 -2.46 15.44 -4.16
N TRP A 87 -3.37 15.01 -3.27
CA TRP A 87 -4.80 15.12 -3.56
C TRP A 87 -5.21 16.58 -3.74
N GLY A 88 -4.60 17.49 -2.99
CA GLY A 88 -4.72 18.93 -3.22
C GLY A 88 -4.24 19.36 -4.61
N GLN A 89 -3.11 18.84 -5.09
CA GLN A 89 -2.60 19.11 -6.45
C GLN A 89 -3.57 18.58 -7.52
N LEU A 90 -4.00 17.32 -7.43
CA LEU A 90 -4.94 16.71 -8.38
C LEU A 90 -6.25 17.49 -8.49
N ILE A 91 -6.79 17.95 -7.35
CA ILE A 91 -7.97 18.81 -7.31
C ILE A 91 -7.68 20.15 -7.98
N HIS A 92 -6.57 20.80 -7.63
CA HIS A 92 -6.23 22.13 -8.14
C HIS A 92 -6.03 22.11 -9.67
N GLU A 93 -5.21 21.19 -10.18
CA GLU A 93 -4.96 20.99 -11.60
C GLU A 93 -6.25 20.60 -12.34
N GLY A 94 -7.00 19.63 -11.82
CA GLY A 94 -8.21 19.11 -12.46
C GLY A 94 -9.38 20.09 -12.46
N THR A 95 -9.36 21.13 -11.63
CA THR A 95 -10.40 22.16 -11.55
C THR A 95 -9.94 23.56 -11.95
N ALA A 96 -8.72 23.73 -12.46
CA ALA A 96 -8.15 25.04 -12.83
C ALA A 96 -9.00 25.86 -13.81
N HIS A 97 -9.84 25.19 -14.62
CA HIS A 97 -10.75 25.80 -15.58
C HIS A 97 -12.11 26.21 -14.98
N ILE A 98 -12.33 25.97 -13.68
CA ILE A 98 -13.59 26.20 -12.97
C ILE A 98 -13.34 27.23 -11.87
N GLN A 99 -13.99 28.40 -11.94
CA GLN A 99 -13.74 29.51 -11.01
C GLN A 99 -14.10 29.17 -9.56
N LYS A 100 -15.17 28.38 -9.34
CA LYS A 100 -15.61 27.91 -8.02
C LYS A 100 -16.06 26.46 -8.13
N PRO A 101 -15.12 25.49 -8.05
CA PRO A 101 -15.48 24.08 -8.21
C PRO A 101 -16.33 23.60 -7.03
N THR A 102 -17.41 22.90 -7.34
CA THR A 102 -18.27 22.23 -6.35
C THR A 102 -17.55 21.04 -5.71
N PHE A 103 -18.08 20.54 -4.60
CA PHE A 103 -17.51 19.37 -3.94
C PHE A 103 -17.38 18.16 -4.88
N GLY A 104 -18.42 17.86 -5.67
CA GLY A 104 -18.39 16.77 -6.65
C GLY A 104 -17.35 16.97 -7.76
N GLN A 105 -17.14 18.21 -8.21
CA GLN A 105 -16.11 18.53 -9.20
C GLN A 105 -14.70 18.33 -8.65
N LYS A 106 -14.46 18.68 -7.37
CA LYS A 106 -13.20 18.41 -6.68
C LYS A 106 -12.95 16.91 -6.54
N LEU A 107 -13.95 16.16 -6.09
CA LEU A 107 -13.83 14.71 -5.95
C LEU A 107 -13.54 14.04 -7.30
N SER A 108 -14.27 14.42 -8.35
CA SER A 108 -14.05 13.94 -9.72
C SER A 108 -12.64 14.27 -10.23
N ALA A 109 -12.14 15.48 -9.97
CA ALA A 109 -10.79 15.87 -10.34
C ALA A 109 -9.71 15.04 -9.61
N MET A 110 -9.89 14.79 -8.31
CA MET A 110 -8.98 14.00 -7.50
C MET A 110 -8.82 12.57 -8.01
N VAL A 111 -9.92 11.92 -8.39
CA VAL A 111 -9.90 10.53 -8.85
C VAL A 111 -9.63 10.41 -10.35
N ARG A 112 -9.46 11.53 -11.07
CA ARG A 112 -9.33 11.49 -12.54
C ARG A 112 -8.08 10.78 -13.00
N ASP A 113 -6.96 10.86 -12.28
CA ASP A 113 -5.73 10.16 -12.65
C ASP A 113 -5.46 8.98 -11.68
N PRO A 114 -5.83 7.74 -12.05
CA PRO A 114 -5.70 6.61 -11.14
C PRO A 114 -4.24 6.26 -10.85
N LEU A 115 -3.29 6.65 -11.70
CA LEU A 115 -1.88 6.33 -11.43
C LEU A 115 -1.26 7.25 -10.39
N ARG A 116 -1.65 8.53 -10.34
CA ARG A 116 -1.26 9.45 -9.26
C ARG A 116 -2.09 9.24 -7.98
N PHE A 117 -3.40 9.03 -8.14
CA PHE A 117 -4.31 8.79 -7.02
C PHE A 117 -4.04 7.46 -6.32
N GLY A 118 -3.86 6.39 -7.10
CA GLY A 118 -3.82 5.02 -6.64
C GLY A 118 -2.78 4.72 -5.56
N PRO A 119 -1.49 5.10 -5.72
CA PRO A 119 -0.47 4.87 -4.70
C PRO A 119 -0.83 5.45 -3.34
N LEU A 120 -1.40 6.66 -3.33
CA LEU A 120 -1.82 7.35 -2.10
C LEU A 120 -3.09 6.74 -1.52
N TRP A 121 -4.01 6.33 -2.39
CA TRP A 121 -5.16 5.56 -1.97
C TRP A 121 -4.74 4.25 -1.29
N GLN A 122 -3.79 3.50 -1.86
CA GLN A 122 -3.26 2.27 -1.27
C GLN A 122 -2.58 2.52 0.07
N MET A 123 -1.83 3.62 0.22
CA MET A 123 -1.28 4.04 1.52
C MET A 123 -2.36 4.33 2.57
N LEU A 124 -3.47 4.96 2.16
CA LEU A 124 -4.62 5.18 3.05
C LEU A 124 -5.33 3.86 3.36
N PHE A 125 -5.58 3.06 2.34
CA PHE A 125 -6.33 1.81 2.40
C PHE A 125 -5.66 0.77 3.30
N MET A 126 -4.32 0.75 3.30
CA MET A 126 -3.49 -0.01 4.25
C MET A 126 -3.91 0.18 5.71
N ASN A 127 -4.38 1.38 6.10
CA ASN A 127 -4.82 1.61 7.47
C ASN A 127 -6.06 0.80 7.84
N PHE A 128 -6.91 0.49 6.86
CA PHE A 128 -8.15 -0.27 7.09
C PHE A 128 -7.92 -1.78 7.01
N THR A 129 -7.00 -2.24 6.16
CA THR A 129 -6.78 -3.67 5.93
C THR A 129 -5.64 -4.26 6.75
N THR A 130 -4.66 -3.41 7.09
CA THR A 130 -3.42 -3.82 7.72
C THR A 130 -3.28 -3.04 9.03
N SER A 131 -2.81 -1.79 9.02
CA SER A 131 -2.36 -1.10 10.25
C SER A 131 -3.40 -1.03 11.36
N GLY A 132 -4.65 -0.66 11.06
CA GLY A 132 -5.73 -0.61 12.05
C GLY A 132 -6.09 -1.98 12.61
N ILE A 133 -6.10 -3.02 11.76
CA ILE A 133 -6.32 -4.41 12.17
C ILE A 133 -5.17 -4.90 13.06
N GLY A 134 -3.92 -4.62 12.68
CA GLY A 134 -2.75 -4.98 13.48
C GLY A 134 -2.73 -4.30 14.86
N ILE A 135 -3.14 -3.03 14.94
CA ILE A 135 -3.27 -2.33 16.22
C ILE A 135 -4.38 -2.97 17.07
N PHE A 136 -5.54 -3.23 16.48
CA PHE A 136 -6.65 -3.91 17.17
C PHE A 136 -6.22 -5.26 17.72
N MET A 137 -5.55 -6.06 16.88
CA MET A 137 -4.95 -7.34 17.26
C MET A 137 -4.02 -7.22 18.45
N ALA A 138 -3.06 -6.31 18.38
CA ALA A 138 -2.06 -6.18 19.44
C ALA A 138 -2.67 -5.79 20.77
N ILE A 139 -3.69 -4.92 20.77
CA ILE A 139 -4.42 -4.53 21.97
C ILE A 139 -5.23 -5.71 22.54
N LYS A 140 -5.78 -6.57 21.67
CA LYS A 140 -6.64 -7.70 22.05
C LYS A 140 -5.96 -9.06 22.02
N LEU A 141 -4.63 -9.09 21.91
CA LEU A 141 -3.86 -10.31 21.64
C LEU A 141 -4.09 -11.38 22.71
N ASP A 142 -3.90 -11.02 23.98
CA ASP A 142 -4.05 -11.93 25.11
C ASP A 142 -5.53 -12.20 25.47
N GLU A 143 -6.43 -11.27 25.13
CA GLU A 143 -7.85 -11.35 25.51
C GLU A 143 -8.70 -12.18 24.52
N ILE A 144 -8.39 -12.09 23.22
CA ILE A 144 -9.20 -12.70 22.14
C ILE A 144 -8.39 -13.72 21.35
N PHE A 145 -7.19 -13.36 20.88
CA PHE A 145 -6.52 -14.13 19.85
C PHE A 145 -5.74 -15.33 20.41
N ARG A 146 -5.07 -15.18 21.56
CA ARG A 146 -4.34 -16.27 22.23
C ARG A 146 -5.22 -17.26 22.97
N VAL A 147 -6.50 -16.94 23.19
CA VAL A 147 -7.49 -17.87 23.75
C VAL A 147 -8.19 -18.71 22.68
N TRP A 148 -8.06 -18.32 21.41
CA TRP A 148 -8.58 -19.08 20.27
C TRP A 148 -7.61 -20.19 19.84
N PRO A 149 -8.06 -21.15 19.01
CA PRO A 149 -7.16 -22.12 18.42
C PRO A 149 -6.02 -21.41 17.68
N ALA A 150 -4.78 -21.82 17.94
CA ALA A 150 -3.57 -21.20 17.37
C ALA A 150 -3.54 -21.13 15.82
N ARG A 151 -4.43 -21.87 15.14
CA ARG A 151 -4.65 -21.73 13.70
C ARG A 151 -5.17 -20.34 13.33
N GLU A 152 -6.10 -19.78 14.10
CA GLU A 152 -6.71 -18.48 13.80
C GLU A 152 -5.70 -17.35 13.98
N GLU A 153 -4.96 -17.35 15.09
CA GLU A 153 -3.85 -16.43 15.33
C GLU A 153 -2.82 -16.48 14.18
N ARG A 154 -2.47 -17.67 13.68
CA ARG A 154 -1.56 -17.80 12.53
C ARG A 154 -2.11 -17.29 11.21
N ILE A 155 -3.40 -17.51 10.93
CA ILE A 155 -4.05 -17.00 9.71
C ILE A 155 -3.94 -15.48 9.70
N GLU A 156 -4.22 -14.86 10.83
CA GLU A 156 -4.23 -13.42 10.99
C GLU A 156 -2.81 -12.82 10.96
N LEU A 157 -1.89 -13.37 11.76
CA LEU A 157 -0.49 -12.93 11.78
C LEU A 157 0.14 -13.07 10.39
N THR A 158 -0.07 -14.19 9.71
CA THR A 158 0.52 -14.41 8.38
C THR A 158 -0.15 -13.52 7.34
N GLY A 159 -1.48 -13.47 7.34
CA GLY A 159 -2.26 -12.75 6.35
C GLY A 159 -2.00 -11.25 6.36
N HIS A 160 -1.92 -10.62 7.53
CA HIS A 160 -1.68 -9.19 7.68
C HIS A 160 -0.38 -8.72 7.00
N TRP A 161 0.71 -9.48 7.14
CA TRP A 161 1.99 -9.16 6.48
C TRP A 161 1.95 -9.39 4.97
N HIS A 162 1.24 -10.42 4.52
CA HIS A 162 1.03 -10.66 3.09
C HIS A 162 0.20 -9.53 2.47
N ALA A 163 -0.84 -9.06 3.15
CA ALA A 163 -1.63 -7.90 2.73
C ALA A 163 -0.75 -6.64 2.58
N LEU A 164 0.14 -6.37 3.54
CA LEU A 164 1.11 -5.27 3.42
C LEU A 164 2.01 -5.41 2.20
N SER A 165 2.56 -6.60 1.97
CA SER A 165 3.42 -6.86 0.79
C SER A 165 2.67 -6.68 -0.53
N ALA A 166 1.40 -7.09 -0.58
CA ALA A 166 0.54 -6.92 -1.76
C ALA A 166 0.22 -5.44 -2.00
N ILE A 167 -0.03 -4.64 -0.95
CA ILE A 167 -0.20 -3.19 -1.05
C ILE A 167 1.06 -2.50 -1.58
N ILE A 168 2.24 -2.90 -1.10
CA ILE A 168 3.51 -2.37 -1.63
C ILE A 168 3.65 -2.73 -3.11
N ALA A 169 3.33 -3.97 -3.49
CA ALA A 169 3.37 -4.40 -4.89
C ALA A 169 2.39 -3.61 -5.77
N THR A 170 1.17 -3.32 -5.30
CA THR A 170 0.18 -2.54 -6.05
C THR A 170 0.63 -1.09 -6.23
N ILE A 171 1.21 -0.48 -5.20
CA ILE A 171 1.85 0.84 -5.30
C ILE A 171 2.95 0.84 -6.37
N ILE A 172 3.82 -0.18 -6.38
CA ILE A 172 4.90 -0.31 -7.37
C ILE A 172 4.32 -0.49 -8.78
N LEU A 173 3.28 -1.29 -8.97
CA LEU A 173 2.65 -1.48 -10.28
C LEU A 173 2.03 -0.18 -10.82
N LEU A 174 1.41 0.62 -9.94
CA LEU A 174 0.85 1.92 -10.30
C LEU A 174 1.95 2.91 -10.69
N TYR A 175 2.99 3.01 -9.86
CA TYR A 175 4.19 3.80 -10.15
C TYR A 175 4.84 3.38 -11.47
N TYR A 176 5.04 2.08 -11.68
CA TYR A 176 5.61 1.54 -12.91
C TYR A 176 4.75 1.86 -14.14
N GLY A 177 3.41 1.81 -14.01
CA GLY A 177 2.50 2.22 -15.08
C GLY A 177 2.68 3.66 -15.52
N ASP A 178 3.08 4.55 -14.60
CA ASP A 178 3.33 5.95 -14.90
C ASP A 178 4.68 6.13 -15.62
N ILE A 179 5.72 5.44 -15.17
CA ILE A 179 7.04 5.40 -15.84
C ILE A 179 6.92 4.79 -17.25
N LEU A 180 6.06 3.78 -17.41
CA LEU A 180 5.62 3.24 -18.69
C LEU A 180 4.79 4.23 -19.52
N GLY A 181 4.63 5.49 -19.08
CA GLY A 181 4.06 6.59 -19.86
C GLY A 181 2.73 6.23 -20.50
N LEU A 182 1.92 5.43 -19.80
CA LEU A 182 0.59 5.07 -20.26
C LEU A 182 -0.26 6.34 -20.35
N LYS A 183 -0.99 6.50 -21.46
CA LYS A 183 -1.79 7.70 -21.76
C LYS A 183 -3.25 7.35 -22.02
N GLY A 184 -4.12 8.34 -21.84
CA GLY A 184 -5.54 8.27 -22.21
C GLY A 184 -6.28 7.09 -21.55
N LYS A 185 -7.08 6.37 -22.33
CA LYS A 185 -7.91 5.26 -21.84
C LYS A 185 -7.12 4.08 -21.30
N VAL A 186 -5.92 3.81 -21.83
CA VAL A 186 -5.07 2.70 -21.35
C VAL A 186 -4.59 2.99 -19.94
N ARG A 187 -4.15 4.23 -19.67
CA ARG A 187 -3.78 4.69 -18.32
C ARG A 187 -4.93 4.51 -17.33
N GLN A 188 -6.14 4.92 -17.73
CA GLN A 188 -7.34 4.81 -16.92
C GLN A 188 -7.65 3.35 -16.59
N LEU A 189 -7.73 2.50 -17.61
CA LEU A 189 -8.06 1.09 -17.46
C LEU A 189 -7.02 0.38 -16.60
N TYR A 190 -5.72 0.59 -16.88
CA TYR A 190 -4.63 -0.03 -16.14
C TYR A 190 -4.67 0.37 -14.65
N GLY A 191 -4.72 1.67 -14.35
CA GLY A 191 -4.71 2.16 -12.98
C GLY A 191 -5.95 1.73 -12.18
N TRP A 192 -7.14 1.91 -12.75
CA TRP A 192 -8.38 1.54 -12.06
C TRP A 192 -8.55 0.03 -11.92
N SER A 193 -8.09 -0.76 -12.90
CA SER A 193 -8.11 -2.22 -12.76
C SER A 193 -7.24 -2.65 -11.60
N ILE A 194 -6.02 -2.09 -11.46
CA ILE A 194 -5.15 -2.41 -10.31
C ILE A 194 -5.85 -2.06 -9.00
N ILE A 195 -6.33 -0.83 -8.86
CA ILE A 195 -6.97 -0.36 -7.62
C ILE A 195 -8.17 -1.23 -7.25
N ILE A 196 -9.09 -1.46 -8.18
CA ILE A 196 -10.32 -2.21 -7.89
C ILE A 196 -10.01 -3.67 -7.56
N LEU A 197 -9.14 -4.31 -8.35
CA LEU A 197 -8.80 -5.72 -8.14
C LEU A 197 -8.02 -5.94 -6.84
N SER A 198 -7.09 -5.02 -6.51
CA SER A 198 -6.38 -5.07 -5.23
C SER A 198 -7.30 -4.85 -4.05
N ASP A 199 -8.20 -3.87 -4.13
CA ASP A 199 -9.11 -3.55 -3.02
C ASP A 199 -10.09 -4.69 -2.76
N ILE A 200 -10.62 -5.34 -3.82
CA ILE A 200 -11.45 -6.54 -3.69
C ILE A 200 -10.69 -7.65 -2.96
N ALA A 201 -9.46 -7.96 -3.41
CA ALA A 201 -8.67 -9.02 -2.80
C ALA A 201 -8.33 -8.71 -1.34
N LEU A 202 -7.79 -7.52 -1.07
CA LEU A 202 -7.33 -7.12 0.26
C LEU A 202 -8.47 -6.95 1.25
N ALA A 203 -9.61 -6.37 0.84
CA ALA A 203 -10.79 -6.31 1.70
C ALA A 203 -11.29 -7.72 2.04
N ALA A 204 -11.31 -8.64 1.06
CA ALA A 204 -11.72 -10.02 1.30
C ALA A 204 -10.74 -10.77 2.22
N VAL A 205 -9.43 -10.55 2.08
CA VAL A 205 -8.39 -11.05 3.00
C VAL A 205 -8.66 -10.53 4.42
N THR A 206 -8.88 -9.23 4.59
CA THR A 206 -9.16 -8.65 5.92
C THR A 206 -10.40 -9.25 6.56
N VAL A 207 -11.49 -9.42 5.81
CA VAL A 207 -12.71 -10.07 6.35
C VAL A 207 -12.44 -11.54 6.68
N PHE A 208 -11.61 -12.23 5.89
CA PHE A 208 -11.26 -13.65 6.12
C PHE A 208 -10.40 -13.84 7.37
N GLU A 209 -9.46 -12.94 7.60
CA GLU A 209 -8.62 -12.90 8.81
C GLU A 209 -9.48 -12.65 10.05
N MET A 210 -10.40 -11.70 9.97
CA MET A 210 -11.23 -11.26 11.09
C MET A 210 -12.50 -12.09 11.31
N LYS A 211 -12.77 -13.10 10.46
CA LYS A 211 -14.05 -13.83 10.41
C LYS A 211 -14.56 -14.32 11.77
N ARG A 212 -13.66 -14.82 12.63
CA ARG A 212 -14.02 -15.41 13.92
C ARG A 212 -14.58 -14.41 14.92
N LEU A 213 -14.41 -13.11 14.69
CA LEU A 213 -14.99 -12.05 15.53
C LEU A 213 -16.50 -11.91 15.34
N PHE A 214 -17.04 -12.37 14.20
CA PHE A 214 -18.44 -12.13 13.85
C PHE A 214 -19.16 -13.37 13.25
N ILE A 215 -18.46 -14.48 13.00
CA ILE A 215 -19.09 -15.75 12.60
C ILE A 215 -18.53 -16.97 13.37
N THR A 216 -19.42 -17.89 13.69
CA THR A 216 -19.09 -19.15 14.38
C THR A 216 -18.37 -20.12 13.44
N GLU A 217 -17.61 -21.08 14.01
CA GLU A 217 -16.81 -22.01 13.22
C GLU A 217 -17.68 -22.97 12.40
N ALA A 218 -18.86 -23.32 12.94
CA ALA A 218 -19.82 -24.20 12.30
C ALA A 218 -20.48 -23.56 11.07
N GLU A 219 -20.61 -22.23 11.05
CA GLU A 219 -21.37 -21.51 10.02
C GLU A 219 -20.49 -20.75 9.02
N GLN A 220 -19.17 -20.66 9.25
CA GLN A 220 -18.29 -19.80 8.45
C GLN A 220 -18.07 -20.26 7.01
N GLN A 221 -18.35 -21.52 6.67
CA GLN A 221 -17.91 -22.09 5.39
C GLN A 221 -18.42 -21.35 4.14
N PRO A 222 -19.70 -20.94 4.04
CA PRO A 222 -20.18 -20.16 2.90
C PRO A 222 -19.47 -18.80 2.78
N LEU A 223 -19.23 -18.13 3.90
CA LEU A 223 -18.48 -16.87 3.93
C LEU A 223 -17.05 -17.10 3.46
N VAL A 224 -16.35 -18.10 4.01
CA VAL A 224 -14.99 -18.44 3.63
C VAL A 224 -14.89 -18.72 2.14
N ASN A 225 -15.79 -19.52 1.57
CA ASN A 225 -15.80 -19.81 0.13
C ASN A 225 -15.97 -18.53 -0.71
N GLY A 226 -16.91 -17.65 -0.32
CA GLY A 226 -17.13 -16.38 -1.02
C GLY A 226 -15.91 -15.46 -0.96
N LEU A 227 -15.27 -15.38 0.20
CA LEU A 227 -14.04 -14.60 0.38
C LEU A 227 -12.88 -15.19 -0.42
N MET A 228 -12.69 -16.51 -0.42
CA MET A 228 -11.65 -17.14 -1.23
C MET A 228 -11.82 -16.83 -2.71
N TYR A 229 -13.06 -16.90 -3.25
CA TYR A 229 -13.30 -16.51 -4.64
C TYR A 229 -12.95 -15.04 -4.91
N ALA A 230 -13.26 -14.12 -3.99
CA ALA A 230 -12.92 -12.72 -4.16
C ALA A 230 -11.40 -12.48 -4.11
N ILE A 231 -10.69 -13.16 -3.21
CA ILE A 231 -9.23 -13.09 -3.09
C ILE A 231 -8.57 -13.64 -4.34
N ASP A 232 -8.93 -14.86 -4.75
CA ASP A 232 -8.35 -15.54 -5.91
C ASP A 232 -8.65 -14.77 -7.20
N PHE A 233 -9.86 -14.22 -7.33
CA PHE A 233 -10.22 -13.38 -8.48
C PHE A 233 -9.39 -12.09 -8.50
N GLY A 234 -9.35 -11.34 -7.40
CA GLY A 234 -8.64 -10.07 -7.35
C GLY A 234 -7.13 -10.25 -7.61
N LEU A 235 -6.48 -11.17 -6.89
CA LEU A 235 -5.06 -11.45 -7.06
C LEU A 235 -4.75 -12.11 -8.41
N GLY A 236 -5.56 -13.07 -8.84
CA GLY A 236 -5.40 -13.74 -10.13
C GLY A 236 -5.50 -12.76 -11.30
N MET A 237 -6.45 -11.83 -11.26
CA MET A 237 -6.59 -10.80 -12.28
C MET A 237 -5.46 -9.75 -12.25
N LEU A 238 -4.92 -9.42 -11.07
CA LEU A 238 -3.70 -8.60 -10.97
C LEU A 238 -2.51 -9.29 -11.66
N LEU A 239 -2.35 -10.60 -11.49
CA LEU A 239 -1.30 -11.37 -12.17
C LEU A 239 -1.53 -11.41 -13.68
N VAL A 240 -2.77 -11.57 -14.15
CA VAL A 240 -3.11 -11.49 -15.59
C VAL A 240 -2.76 -10.10 -16.15
N LEU A 241 -3.05 -9.04 -15.41
CA LEU A 241 -2.72 -7.67 -15.81
C LEU A 241 -1.21 -7.48 -15.90
N LEU A 242 -0.45 -7.94 -14.90
CA LEU A 242 1.02 -7.93 -14.95
C LEU A 242 1.55 -8.75 -16.12
N ALA A 243 1.04 -9.96 -16.35
CA ALA A 243 1.45 -10.81 -17.47
C ALA A 243 1.18 -10.11 -18.81
N THR A 244 0.05 -9.43 -18.95
CA THR A 244 -0.29 -8.65 -20.15
C THR A 244 0.74 -7.54 -20.39
N VAL A 245 1.14 -6.81 -19.34
CA VAL A 245 2.18 -5.78 -19.42
C VAL A 245 3.52 -6.38 -19.81
N MET A 246 3.90 -7.51 -19.22
CA MET A 246 5.17 -8.19 -19.51
C MET A 246 5.22 -8.71 -20.96
N VAL A 247 4.13 -9.28 -21.46
CA VAL A 247 4.02 -9.70 -22.87
C VAL A 247 4.11 -8.48 -23.79
N TRP A 248 3.44 -7.38 -23.46
CA TRP A 248 3.55 -6.14 -24.22
C TRP A 248 4.98 -5.60 -24.23
N ARG A 249 5.69 -5.60 -23.09
CA ARG A 249 7.11 -5.21 -22.99
C ARG A 249 8.01 -6.10 -23.84
N LEU A 250 7.77 -7.40 -23.84
CA LEU A 250 8.51 -8.33 -24.67
C LEU A 250 8.30 -8.03 -26.16
N ILE A 251 7.06 -7.80 -26.58
CA ILE A 251 6.74 -7.42 -27.96
C ILE A 251 7.40 -6.07 -28.32
N ASP A 252 7.38 -5.10 -27.41
CA ASP A 252 7.98 -3.79 -27.61
C ASP A 252 9.50 -3.86 -27.82
N LEU A 253 10.20 -4.69 -27.03
CA LEU A 253 11.64 -4.90 -27.13
C LEU A 253 12.10 -5.34 -28.53
N PHE A 254 11.30 -6.16 -29.22
CA PHE A 254 11.64 -6.65 -30.56
C PHE A 254 11.16 -5.73 -31.69
N LYS A 255 10.49 -4.61 -31.39
CA LYS A 255 10.10 -3.63 -32.42
C LYS A 255 11.28 -2.71 -32.76
N PRO A 256 11.55 -2.41 -34.05
CA PRO A 256 12.66 -1.54 -34.47
C PRO A 256 12.62 -0.11 -33.92
N LYS A 257 11.43 0.38 -33.55
CA LYS A 257 11.18 1.69 -32.91
C LYS A 257 10.23 1.51 -31.72
N GLY A 258 10.50 0.49 -30.91
CA GLY A 258 9.77 0.27 -29.67
C GLY A 258 10.07 1.37 -28.65
N ARG A 259 9.28 1.44 -27.59
CA ARG A 259 9.47 2.39 -26.49
C ARG A 259 10.87 2.29 -25.85
N TRP A 260 11.50 1.11 -25.91
CA TRP A 260 12.88 0.90 -25.46
C TRP A 260 13.88 1.88 -26.09
N THR A 261 13.63 2.42 -27.30
CA THR A 261 14.52 3.41 -27.92
C THR A 261 14.48 4.77 -27.21
N ASP A 262 13.32 5.13 -26.65
CA ASP A 262 13.16 6.37 -25.89
C ASP A 262 13.77 6.20 -24.49
N GLU A 263 13.53 5.05 -23.87
CA GLU A 263 14.05 4.71 -22.54
C GLU A 263 15.59 4.58 -22.53
N ALA A 264 16.20 4.09 -23.62
CA ALA A 264 17.65 4.01 -23.75
C ALA A 264 18.34 5.39 -23.77
N ASN A 265 17.59 6.44 -24.14
CA ASN A 265 18.09 7.81 -24.21
C ASN A 265 17.62 8.69 -23.04
N GLN A 266 16.76 8.18 -22.14
CA GLN A 266 16.37 8.90 -20.93
C GLN A 266 17.53 8.93 -19.95
N ASP A 267 18.03 10.13 -19.65
CA ASP A 267 18.93 10.32 -18.53
C ASP A 267 18.14 10.24 -17.21
N LEU A 268 18.69 9.54 -16.21
CA LEU A 268 18.05 9.35 -14.89
C LEU A 268 17.76 10.68 -14.18
N SER A 269 18.42 11.77 -14.60
CA SER A 269 18.20 13.12 -14.11
C SER A 269 16.88 13.74 -14.60
N GLU A 270 16.38 13.35 -15.77
CA GLU A 270 15.17 13.91 -16.39
C GLU A 270 13.87 13.35 -15.81
N GLU A 271 13.89 12.17 -15.17
CA GLU A 271 12.71 11.57 -14.53
C GLU A 271 12.16 12.40 -13.36
N VAL A 272 12.98 13.27 -12.76
CA VAL A 272 12.57 14.12 -11.61
C VAL A 272 12.07 15.51 -12.07
N MET A 273 12.32 15.88 -13.33
CA MET A 273 12.04 17.23 -13.85
C MET A 273 10.69 17.36 -14.58
N LYS A 274 10.00 16.26 -14.86
CA LYS A 274 8.64 16.25 -15.44
C LYS A 274 7.58 16.45 -14.36
#